data_AF-A0A398AVB5-F1
#
_entry.id   AF-A0A398AVB5-F1
#
_cell.length_a   1.000
_cell.length_b   1.000
_cell.length_c   1.000
_cell.angle_alpha   90.00
_cell.angle_beta   90.00
_cell.angle_gamma   90.00
#
_symmetry.space_group_name_H-M   'P 1'
#
loop_
_entity.id
_entity.type
_entity.pdbx_description
1 polymer ?
#
loop_
_entity_poly.entity_id
_entity_poly.type
_entity_poly.pdbx_seq_one_letter_code
_entity_poly.pdbx_strand_id
1 'polypeptide(L)'
;MAMELGPGIPRRCNCGALTIVVTSKTRENPGRKFYRCCAVFSGNHVFKWADEAIAEEIEVIAGKQASMEEVLVGIREEISEFKKDISEIVGLLDKLSSKIQM
;
A
#
# COMPACT_ATOMS: atom_id res chain seq x y z
N MET A 1 -8.27 5.58 -27.53
CA MET A 1 -7.74 6.12 -26.26
C MET A 1 -7.11 4.95 -25.52
N ALA A 2 -5.78 4.94 -25.36
CA ALA A 2 -5.14 3.93 -24.53
C ALA A 2 -5.55 4.20 -23.08
N MET A 3 -6.09 3.19 -22.38
CA MET A 3 -6.31 3.31 -20.94
C MET A 3 -4.95 3.49 -20.29
N GLU A 4 -4.76 4.62 -19.62
CA GLU A 4 -3.52 4.95 -18.91
C GLU A 4 -3.30 3.90 -17.82
N LEU A 5 -2.11 3.28 -17.82
CA LEU A 5 -1.72 2.40 -16.74
C LEU A 5 -1.60 3.24 -15.47
N GLY A 6 -2.26 2.81 -14.39
CA GLY A 6 -2.13 3.45 -13.09
C GLY A 6 -0.67 3.51 -12.60
N PRO A 7 -0.39 4.35 -11.58
CA PRO A 7 0.96 4.53 -11.10
C PRO A 7 1.57 3.24 -10.55
N GLY A 8 2.90 3.14 -10.62
CA GLY A 8 3.67 2.02 -10.08
C GLY A 8 3.97 0.91 -11.09
N ILE A 9 4.24 -0.30 -10.57
CA ILE A 9 4.66 -1.46 -11.34
C ILE A 9 3.44 -2.13 -12.00
N PRO A 10 3.36 -2.15 -13.35
CA PRO A 10 2.24 -2.78 -14.02
C PRO A 10 2.39 -4.30 -13.95
N ARG A 11 1.56 -4.99 -13.16
CA ARG A 11 1.62 -6.46 -13.01
C ARG A 11 0.88 -7.23 -14.10
N ARG A 12 -0.09 -6.57 -14.75
CA ARG A 12 -0.87 -7.12 -15.86
C ARG A 12 -1.03 -6.10 -16.96
N CYS A 13 -1.10 -6.59 -18.20
CA CYS A 13 -1.49 -5.81 -19.36
C CYS A 13 -3.01 -5.64 -19.40
N ASN A 14 -3.48 -4.62 -20.11
CA ASN A 14 -4.91 -4.43 -20.42
C ASN A 14 -5.58 -5.62 -21.13
N CYS A 15 -4.83 -6.52 -21.76
CA CYS A 15 -5.36 -7.77 -22.32
C CYS A 15 -5.44 -8.93 -21.31
N GLY A 16 -5.15 -8.70 -20.03
CA GLY A 16 -5.18 -9.69 -18.96
C GLY A 16 -3.90 -10.51 -18.77
N ALA A 17 -3.02 -10.52 -19.78
CA ALA A 17 -1.73 -11.19 -19.73
C ALA A 17 -0.78 -10.57 -18.66
N LEU A 18 0.15 -11.38 -18.15
CA LEU A 18 1.18 -10.91 -17.22
C LEU A 18 2.18 -9.97 -17.93
N THR A 19 2.82 -9.11 -17.14
CA THR A 19 3.95 -8.33 -17.61
C THR A 19 5.27 -9.05 -17.33
N ILE A 20 6.26 -8.78 -18.18
CA ILE A 20 7.64 -9.25 -18.03
C ILE A 20 8.59 -8.06 -18.11
N VAL A 21 9.74 -8.19 -17.46
CA VAL A 21 10.83 -7.20 -17.54
C VAL A 21 11.79 -7.62 -18.64
N VAL A 22 12.10 -6.68 -19.54
CA VAL A 22 13.04 -6.89 -20.65
C VAL A 22 14.11 -5.81 -20.61
N THR A 23 15.32 -6.17 -21.05
CA THR A 23 16.43 -5.22 -21.21
C THR A 23 16.42 -4.66 -22.63
N SER A 24 16.38 -3.34 -22.74
CA SER A 24 16.45 -2.63 -24.02
C SER A 24 17.81 -2.85 -24.68
N LYS A 25 17.75 -3.17 -25.97
CA LYS A 25 18.92 -3.32 -26.85
C LYS A 25 18.98 -2.19 -27.89
N THR A 26 18.16 -1.15 -27.74
CA THR A 26 18.16 -0.01 -28.65
C THR A 26 19.42 0.82 -28.44
N ARG A 27 19.83 1.57 -29.47
CA ARG A 27 21.01 2.44 -29.40
C ARG A 27 20.76 3.62 -28.45
N GLU A 28 19.52 4.06 -28.34
CA GLU A 28 19.10 5.22 -27.54
C GLU A 28 19.00 4.89 -26.06
N ASN A 29 18.62 3.65 -25.72
CA ASN A 29 18.42 3.22 -24.34
C ASN A 29 19.11 1.86 -24.08
N PRO A 30 20.42 1.73 -24.32
CA PRO A 30 21.11 0.46 -24.18
C PRO A 30 21.11 0.01 -22.72
N GLY A 31 20.68 -1.21 -22.44
CA GLY A 31 20.69 -1.79 -21.09
C GLY A 31 19.54 -1.33 -20.18
N ARG A 32 18.75 -0.31 -20.55
CA ARG A 32 17.62 0.16 -19.72
C ARG A 32 16.51 -0.90 -19.69
N LYS A 33 15.93 -1.17 -18.52
CA LYS A 33 14.88 -2.19 -18.36
C LYS A 33 13.49 -1.59 -18.49
N PHE A 34 12.56 -2.33 -19.07
CA PHE A 34 11.15 -1.93 -19.17
C PHE A 34 10.21 -3.12 -18.96
N TYR A 35 9.01 -2.84 -18.47
CA TYR A 35 7.90 -3.77 -18.41
C TYR A 35 7.17 -3.81 -19.75
N ARG A 36 6.83 -5.01 -20.21
CA ARG A 36 5.94 -5.20 -21.37
C ARG A 36 4.98 -6.37 -21.20
N CYS A 37 3.95 -6.43 -22.02
CA CYS A 37 3.07 -7.59 -22.12
C CYS A 37 3.86 -8.85 -22.53
N CYS A 38 3.60 -9.98 -21.86
CA CYS A 38 4.24 -11.25 -22.19
C CYS A 38 3.69 -11.85 -23.50
N ALA A 39 2.43 -11.59 -23.84
CA ALA A 39 1.74 -12.21 -24.97
C ALA A 39 1.88 -11.43 -26.28
N VAL A 40 1.90 -10.09 -26.23
CA VAL A 40 1.88 -9.24 -27.43
C VAL A 40 2.93 -8.13 -27.30
N PHE A 41 3.73 -7.95 -28.34
CA PHE A 41 4.80 -6.94 -28.35
C PHE A 41 4.36 -5.58 -28.91
N SER A 42 3.41 -5.56 -29.83
CA SER A 42 3.02 -4.38 -30.61
C SER A 42 1.58 -3.97 -30.36
N GLY A 43 1.27 -2.68 -30.55
CA GLY A 43 -0.08 -2.11 -30.39
C GLY A 43 -0.28 -1.46 -29.03
N ASN A 44 -1.54 -1.28 -28.62
CA ASN A 44 -1.92 -0.61 -27.37
C ASN A 44 -1.74 -1.52 -26.14
N HIS A 45 -0.57 -2.16 -26.01
CA HIS A 45 -0.20 -2.99 -24.87
C HIS A 45 0.76 -2.26 -23.94
N VAL A 46 0.86 -2.75 -22.71
CA VAL A 46 1.72 -2.15 -21.69
C VAL A 46 3.17 -2.04 -22.14
N PHE A 47 3.70 -0.83 -22.01
CA PHE A 47 5.11 -0.49 -22.05
C PHE A 47 5.35 0.54 -20.94
N LYS A 48 6.31 0.29 -20.05
CA LYS A 48 6.71 1.26 -19.02
C LYS A 48 8.15 1.04 -18.61
N TRP A 49 8.93 2.10 -18.46
CA TRP A 49 10.29 1.96 -17.98
C TRP A 49 10.33 1.48 -16.54
N ALA A 50 11.28 0.59 -16.22
CA ALA A 50 11.30 -0.08 -14.94
C ALA A 50 11.65 0.89 -13.80
N ASP A 51 12.57 1.82 -14.03
CA ASP A 51 12.97 2.87 -13.09
C ASP A 51 11.81 3.82 -12.76
N GLU A 52 11.06 4.27 -13.76
CA GLU A 52 9.86 5.10 -13.57
C GLU A 52 8.79 4.35 -12.77
N ALA A 53 8.49 3.11 -13.18
CA ALA A 53 7.52 2.27 -12.49
C ALA A 53 7.90 1.97 -11.03
N ILE A 54 9.18 1.78 -10.74
CA ILE A 54 9.68 1.54 -9.37
C ILE A 54 9.58 2.83 -8.53
N ALA A 55 9.95 3.98 -9.08
CA ALA A 55 9.85 5.26 -8.38
C ALA A 55 8.41 5.55 -7.97
N GLU A 56 7.47 5.39 -8.89
CA GLU A 56 6.05 5.56 -8.61
C GLU A 56 5.52 4.53 -7.60
N GLU A 57 5.99 3.28 -7.63
CA GLU A 57 5.61 2.27 -6.64
C GLU A 57 6.09 2.65 -5.24
N ILE A 58 7.30 3.25 -5.13
CA ILE A 58 7.83 3.77 -3.87
C ILE A 58 6.95 4.90 -3.34
N GLU A 59 6.52 5.84 -4.20
CA GLU A 59 5.62 6.92 -3.81
C GLU A 59 4.26 6.39 -3.32
N VAL A 60 3.69 5.41 -4.03
CA VAL A 60 2.43 4.75 -3.63
C VAL A 60 2.60 4.04 -2.28
N ILE A 61 3.71 3.34 -2.07
CA ILE A 61 4.01 2.66 -0.80
C ILE A 61 4.18 3.68 0.33
N ALA A 62 4.90 4.78 0.09
CA ALA A 62 5.10 5.84 1.08
C ALA A 62 3.76 6.47 1.50
N GLY A 63 2.86 6.74 0.54
CA GLY A 63 1.51 7.22 0.84
C GLY A 63 0.70 6.23 1.69
N LYS A 64 0.75 4.93 1.36
CA LYS A 64 0.10 3.88 2.16
C LYS A 64 0.71 3.78 3.56
N GLN A 65 2.03 3.92 3.69
CA GLN A 65 2.71 3.90 4.97
C GLN A 65 2.24 5.07 5.85
N ALA A 66 2.17 6.29 5.30
CA ALA A 66 1.66 7.45 6.03
C ALA A 66 0.22 7.24 6.53
N SER A 67 -0.67 6.71 5.68
CA SER A 67 -2.05 6.39 6.08
C SER A 67 -2.12 5.31 7.17
N MET A 68 -1.23 4.32 7.13
CA MET A 68 -1.14 3.27 8.15
C MET A 68 -0.66 3.85 9.49
N GLU A 69 0.33 4.74 9.44
CA GLU A 69 0.86 5.43 10.63
C GLU A 69 -0.23 6.27 11.30
N GLU A 70 -1.04 6.99 10.52
CA GLU A 70 -2.20 7.74 11.03
C GLU A 70 -3.22 6.83 11.73
N VAL A 71 -3.59 5.70 11.10
CA VAL A 71 -4.50 4.71 11.71
C VAL A 71 -3.91 4.14 13.00
N LEU A 72 -2.61 3.87 13.07
CA LEU A 72 -1.96 3.38 14.29
C LEU A 72 -1.97 4.41 15.43
N VAL A 73 -1.88 5.70 15.11
CA VAL A 73 -2.05 6.77 16.10
C VAL A 73 -3.48 6.78 16.62
N GLY A 74 -4.50 6.72 15.75
CA GLY A 74 -5.90 6.66 16.18
C GLY A 74 -6.21 5.45 17.08
N ILE A 75 -5.76 4.25 16.70
CA ILE A 75 -5.93 3.04 17.53
C ILE A 75 -5.27 3.20 18.90
N ARG A 76 -4.10 3.86 18.97
CA ARG A 76 -3.41 4.12 20.25
C ARG A 76 -4.23 5.04 21.15
N GLU A 77 -4.87 6.05 20.57
CA GLU A 77 -5.72 7.00 21.30
C GLU A 77 -6.96 6.30 21.84
N GLU A 78 -7.66 5.51 21.01
CA GLU A 78 -8.81 4.70 21.43
C GLU A 78 -8.44 3.71 22.56
N ILE A 79 -7.30 3.02 22.45
CA ILE A 79 -6.80 2.13 23.52
C ILE A 79 -6.55 2.91 24.82
N SER A 80 -6.01 4.12 24.72
CA SER A 80 -5.76 4.97 25.88
C SER A 80 -7.07 5.42 26.54
N GLU A 81 -8.12 5.69 25.76
CA GLU A 81 -9.46 6.01 26.27
C GLU A 81 -10.09 4.80 26.96
N PHE A 82 -10.14 3.64 26.29
CA PHE A 82 -10.67 2.41 26.90
C PHE A 82 -9.93 2.03 28.18
N LYS A 83 -8.63 2.29 28.27
CA LYS A 83 -7.86 2.05 29.51
C LYS A 83 -8.32 2.95 30.67
N LYS A 84 -8.71 4.20 30.39
CA LYS A 84 -9.27 5.12 31.40
C LYS A 84 -10.64 4.61 31.87
N ASP A 85 -11.51 4.25 30.93
CA ASP A 85 -12.84 3.73 31.22
C ASP A 85 -12.76 2.46 32.09
N ILE A 86 -11.87 1.52 31.72
CA ILE A 86 -11.61 0.31 32.52
C ILE A 86 -11.15 0.67 33.94
N SER A 87 -10.27 1.66 34.08
CA SER A 87 -9.77 2.08 35.40
C SER A 87 -10.88 2.67 36.27
N GLU A 88 -11.81 3.43 35.68
CA GLU A 88 -12.98 3.97 36.37
C GLU A 88 -13.94 2.85 36.81
N ILE A 89 -14.24 1.92 35.90
CA ILE A 89 -15.10 0.75 36.19
C ILE A 89 -14.53 -0.07 37.35
N VAL A 90 -13.23 -0.38 37.30
CA VAL A 90 -12.54 -1.11 38.39
C VAL A 90 -12.67 -0.35 39.71
N GLY A 91 -12.45 0.97 39.72
CA GLY A 91 -12.59 1.78 40.93
C GLY A 91 -14.03 1.83 41.48
N LEU A 92 -15.05 1.75 40.63
CA LEU A 92 -16.45 1.62 41.07
C LEU A 92 -16.74 0.24 41.66
N LEU A 93 -16.19 -0.83 41.06
CA LEU A 93 -16.33 -2.20 41.58
C LEU A 93 -15.71 -2.34 42.97
N ASP A 94 -14.53 -1.75 43.21
CA ASP A 94 -13.88 -1.78 44.53
C ASP A 94 -14.74 -1.11 45.61
N LYS A 95 -15.31 0.06 45.30
CA LYS A 95 -16.23 0.77 46.19
C LYS A 95 -17.49 -0.04 46.48
N LEU A 96 -18.06 -0.69 45.46
CA LEU A 96 -19.24 -1.53 45.66
C LEU A 96 -18.91 -2.77 46.51
N SER A 97 -17.77 -3.42 46.25
CA SER A 97 -17.30 -4.58 47.01
C SER A 97 -17.12 -4.25 48.49
N SER A 98 -16.49 -3.11 48.80
CA SER A 98 -16.33 -2.65 50.19
C SER A 98 -17.66 -2.40 50.91
N LYS A 99 -18.73 -2.02 50.18
CA LYS A 99 -20.06 -1.80 50.76
C LYS A 99 -20.83 -3.10 51.00
N ILE A 100 -20.55 -4.17 50.26
CA ILE A 100 -21.21 -5.47 50.41
C ILE A 100 -20.57 -6.28 51.55
N GLN A 101 -19.28 -6.06 51.85
CA GLN A 101 -18.56 -6.72 52.93
C GLN A 101 -18.76 -6.10 54.32
N MET A 102 -19.54 -5.01 54.42
CA MET A 102 -20.00 -4.38 55.69
C MET A 102 -21.39 -4.88 56.07
#